data_AF-A0AAW1KEL0-F1
#
_entry.id   AF-A0AAW1KEL0-F1
#
_cell.length_a   1.000
_cell.length_b   1.000
_cell.length_c   1.000
_cell.angle_alpha   90.00
_cell.angle_beta   90.00
_cell.angle_gamma   90.00
#
_symmetry.space_group_name_H-M   'P 1'
#
loop_
_entity.id
_entity.type
_entity.pdbx_description
1 polymer ?
#
loop_
_entity_poly.entity_id
_entity_poly.type
_entity_poly.pdbx_seq_one_letter_code
_entity_poly.pdbx_strand_id
1 'polypeptide(L)'
;MLACLTKNRFSCLRCLFGIRRGQILPPLARLKKAFAYFHETIVFYYCLYFPERLVMANGTGTRGRWLNKEVQISNQNLRDLYKLQRRYPHLVEKTAKRSHLKLVKDTKKNYFKEQIANSKNPNKTA
;
A
#
# COMPACT_ATOMS: atom_id res chain seq x y z
N MET A 1 19.85 -10.95 -46.85
CA MET A 1 20.81 -9.87 -47.15
C MET A 1 20.06 -8.55 -47.18
N LEU A 2 20.55 -7.57 -46.39
CA LEU A 2 20.37 -6.11 -46.49
C LEU A 2 18.92 -5.59 -46.47
N ALA A 3 18.39 -5.18 -45.32
CA ALA A 3 18.58 -3.89 -44.65
C ALA A 3 17.91 -2.71 -45.38
N CYS A 4 16.87 -2.14 -44.75
CA CYS A 4 16.60 -0.72 -44.86
C CYS A 4 16.19 -0.19 -43.49
N LEU A 5 17.17 0.46 -42.87
CA LEU A 5 17.07 1.21 -41.62
C LEU A 5 16.22 2.48 -41.80
N THR A 6 15.55 2.84 -40.70
CA THR A 6 15.29 4.19 -40.20
C THR A 6 14.54 5.20 -41.08
N LYS A 7 13.32 5.56 -40.64
CA LYS A 7 12.96 6.91 -40.20
C LYS A 7 11.53 6.98 -39.65
N ASN A 8 11.46 7.39 -38.40
CA ASN A 8 10.41 8.16 -37.73
C ASN A 8 9.00 8.29 -38.35
N ARG A 9 8.04 8.02 -37.45
CA ARG A 9 6.81 8.76 -37.17
C ARG A 9 5.63 8.58 -38.13
N PHE A 10 4.57 7.99 -37.55
CA PHE A 10 3.17 8.36 -37.78
C PHE A 10 2.64 8.30 -39.21
N SER A 11 2.61 7.11 -39.82
CA SER A 11 1.66 6.84 -40.92
C SER A 11 1.70 5.40 -41.36
N CYS A 12 1.08 4.48 -40.62
CA CYS A 12 0.43 3.30 -41.23
C CYS A 12 -0.43 2.49 -40.25
N LEU A 13 -1.26 3.16 -39.44
CA LEU A 13 -2.36 2.49 -38.72
C LEU A 13 -3.60 2.26 -39.62
N ARG A 14 -3.44 2.34 -40.96
CA ARG A 14 -4.55 2.32 -41.91
C ARG A 14 -4.62 1.10 -42.83
N CYS A 15 -3.76 0.09 -42.62
CA CYS A 15 -3.72 -1.08 -43.51
C CYS A 15 -4.05 -2.44 -42.86
N LEU A 16 -4.58 -2.48 -41.63
CA LEU A 16 -5.05 -3.77 -41.04
C LEU A 16 -6.51 -3.80 -40.61
N PHE A 17 -7.25 -2.71 -40.77
CA PHE A 17 -8.71 -2.73 -40.59
C PHE A 17 -9.39 -2.31 -41.89
N GLY A 18 -9.70 -3.32 -42.71
CA GLY A 18 -10.78 -3.24 -43.67
C GLY A 18 -12.09 -2.99 -42.92
N ILE A 19 -12.40 -1.72 -42.67
CA ILE A 19 -13.67 -1.29 -42.09
C ILE A 19 -14.73 -1.48 -43.17
N ARG A 20 -15.31 -2.69 -43.24
CA ARG A 20 -16.64 -2.86 -43.80
C ARG A 20 -17.62 -2.21 -42.82
N ARG A 21 -18.39 -1.25 -43.32
CA ARG A 21 -19.54 -0.65 -42.63
C ARG A 21 -20.48 -1.77 -42.21
N GLY A 22 -20.75 -1.88 -40.91
CA GLY A 22 -21.64 -2.89 -40.33
C GLY A 22 -21.02 -3.57 -39.11
N GLN A 23 -20.64 -2.80 -38.07
CA GLN A 23 -20.31 -3.39 -36.78
C GLN A 23 -21.61 -3.83 -36.10
N ILE A 24 -21.96 -5.11 -36.29
CA ILE A 24 -22.83 -5.82 -35.34
C ILE A 24 -22.03 -5.85 -34.04
N LEU A 25 -22.43 -5.04 -33.05
CA LEU A 25 -21.88 -5.16 -31.70
C LEU A 25 -21.96 -6.64 -31.30
N PRO A 26 -20.86 -7.25 -30.80
CA PRO A 26 -20.93 -8.61 -30.32
C PRO A 26 -22.02 -8.68 -29.24
N PRO A 27 -22.88 -9.72 -29.22
CA PRO A 27 -23.92 -9.85 -28.21
C PRO A 27 -23.34 -9.59 -26.82
N LEU A 28 -24.00 -8.76 -26.01
CA LEU A 28 -23.53 -8.33 -24.69
C LEU A 28 -23.01 -9.50 -23.83
N ALA A 29 -23.60 -10.69 -23.99
CA ALA A 29 -23.17 -11.93 -23.38
C ALA A 29 -21.73 -12.37 -23.75
N ARG A 30 -21.32 -12.20 -25.02
CA ARG A 30 -19.96 -12.52 -25.48
C ARG A 30 -18.94 -11.55 -24.89
N LEU A 31 -19.28 -10.27 -24.78
CA LEU A 31 -18.40 -9.27 -24.17
C LEU A 31 -18.20 -9.54 -22.66
N LYS A 32 -19.28 -9.88 -21.95
CA LYS A 32 -19.21 -10.31 -20.54
C LYS A 32 -18.33 -11.54 -20.36
N LYS A 33 -18.47 -12.54 -21.23
CA LYS A 33 -17.66 -13.76 -21.19
C LYS A 33 -16.18 -13.48 -21.45
N ALA A 34 -15.87 -12.64 -22.45
CA ALA A 34 -14.50 -12.24 -22.75
C ALA A 34 -13.87 -11.45 -21.58
N PHE A 35 -14.64 -10.53 -20.97
CA PHE A 35 -14.18 -9.77 -19.82
C PHE A 35 -13.95 -10.67 -18.59
N ALA A 36 -14.81 -11.67 -18.37
CA ALA A 36 -14.63 -12.64 -17.28
C ALA A 36 -13.30 -13.40 -17.41
N TYR A 37 -12.99 -13.94 -18.60
CA TYR A 37 -11.71 -14.64 -18.84
C TYR A 37 -10.50 -13.71 -18.65
N PHE A 38 -10.59 -12.47 -19.14
CA PHE A 38 -9.54 -11.48 -18.96
C PHE A 38 -9.31 -11.17 -17.47
N HIS A 39 -10.40 -10.94 -16.73
CA HIS A 39 -10.36 -10.65 -15.30
C HIS A 39 -9.75 -11.81 -14.50
N GLU A 40 -10.20 -13.04 -14.75
CA GLU A 40 -9.67 -14.24 -14.09
C GLU A 40 -8.18 -14.42 -14.34
N THR A 41 -7.73 -14.20 -15.58
CA THR A 41 -6.31 -14.29 -15.94
C THR A 41 -5.48 -13.25 -15.20
N ILE A 42 -5.94 -12.00 -15.15
CA ILE A 42 -5.25 -10.93 -14.42
C ILE A 42 -5.21 -11.23 -12.93
N VAL A 43 -6.31 -11.67 -12.32
CA VAL A 43 -6.34 -12.00 -10.89
C VAL A 43 -5.40 -13.14 -10.57
N PHE A 44 -5.37 -14.20 -11.40
CA PHE A 44 -4.45 -15.32 -11.23
C PHE A 44 -2.98 -14.88 -11.28
N TYR A 45 -2.59 -14.09 -12.28
CA TYR A 45 -1.24 -13.51 -12.36
C TYR A 45 -0.95 -12.60 -11.17
N TYR A 46 -1.91 -11.75 -10.79
CA TYR A 46 -1.73 -10.85 -9.67
C TYR A 46 -1.52 -11.62 -8.36
N CYS A 47 -2.30 -12.66 -8.09
CA CYS A 47 -2.15 -13.51 -6.90
C CYS A 47 -0.82 -14.29 -6.88
N LEU A 48 -0.33 -14.74 -8.04
CA LEU A 48 0.94 -15.47 -8.14
C LEU A 48 2.16 -14.57 -7.91
N TYR A 49 2.18 -13.40 -8.55
CA TYR A 49 3.36 -12.52 -8.57
C TYR A 49 3.31 -11.44 -7.49
N PHE A 50 2.12 -11.12 -6.99
CA PHE A 50 1.87 -10.19 -5.90
C PHE A 50 0.95 -10.86 -4.87
N PRO A 51 1.36 -12.01 -4.28
CA PRO A 51 0.62 -12.59 -3.17
C PRO A 51 0.47 -11.48 -2.15
N GLU A 52 -0.78 -11.15 -1.82
CA GLU A 52 -1.09 -10.00 -0.97
C GLU A 52 -0.10 -10.00 0.18
N ARG A 53 0.71 -8.94 0.31
CA ARG A 53 1.48 -8.69 1.53
C ARG A 53 0.49 -8.34 2.64
N LEU A 54 -0.41 -9.26 2.97
CA LEU A 54 -1.07 -9.35 4.26
C LEU A 54 0.00 -9.81 5.25
N VAL A 55 0.95 -8.92 5.54
CA VAL A 55 1.69 -8.99 6.79
C VAL A 55 0.73 -8.55 7.89
N MET A 56 -0.25 -9.41 8.18
CA MET A 56 -0.87 -9.50 9.48
C MET A 56 0.12 -10.26 10.36
N ALA A 57 1.23 -9.60 10.75
CA ALA A 57 2.07 -10.10 11.84
C ALA A 57 1.33 -9.88 13.17
N ASN A 58 0.23 -10.61 13.35
CA ASN A 58 -0.37 -10.92 14.64
C ASN A 58 0.27 -12.25 15.06
N GLY A 59 1.50 -12.17 15.59
CA GLY A 59 2.24 -13.36 16.00
C GLY A 59 3.73 -13.07 16.07
N THR A 60 4.18 -12.60 17.24
CA THR A 60 5.54 -12.78 17.78
C THR A 60 6.77 -12.37 16.96
N GLY A 61 6.62 -11.67 15.83
CA GLY A 61 7.71 -11.03 15.10
C GLY A 61 7.84 -9.55 15.45
N THR A 62 8.45 -9.22 16.59
CA THR A 62 9.11 -7.93 16.83
C THR A 62 8.32 -6.66 16.40
N ARG A 63 7.05 -6.49 16.82
CA ARG A 63 6.50 -5.12 16.90
C ARG A 63 7.48 -4.35 17.79
N GLY A 64 8.22 -3.42 17.20
CA GLY A 64 9.50 -2.91 17.70
C GLY A 64 9.58 -2.88 19.22
N ARG A 65 10.58 -3.56 19.82
CA ARG A 65 10.70 -3.78 21.28
C ARG A 65 10.54 -2.52 22.14
N TRP A 66 10.72 -1.35 21.55
CA TRP A 66 10.53 -0.04 22.17
C TRP A 66 9.05 0.39 22.31
N LEU A 67 8.10 -0.29 21.66
CA LEU A 67 6.67 0.03 21.70
C LEU A 67 6.06 -0.52 22.99
N ASN A 68 5.72 0.37 23.92
CA ASN A 68 4.98 0.04 25.12
C ASN A 68 3.46 -0.08 24.86
N LYS A 69 2.71 -0.64 25.82
CA LYS A 69 1.24 -0.78 25.75
C LYS A 69 0.54 0.56 25.55
N GLU A 70 1.06 1.64 26.15
CA GLU A 70 0.48 2.98 26.06
C GLU A 70 0.50 3.52 24.62
N VAL A 71 1.61 3.37 23.90
CA VAL A 71 1.71 3.77 22.48
C VAL A 71 0.76 2.93 21.63
N GLN A 72 0.57 1.65 21.96
CA GLN A 72 -0.40 0.78 21.25
C GLN A 72 -1.84 1.26 21.46
N ILE A 73 -2.23 1.56 22.70
CA ILE A 73 -3.55 2.12 23.04
C ILE A 73 -3.74 3.47 22.35
N SER A 74 -2.75 4.35 22.42
CA SER A 74 -2.79 5.67 21.78
C SER A 74 -2.94 5.57 20.26
N ASN A 75 -2.26 4.61 19.62
CA ASN A 75 -2.43 4.31 18.20
C ASN A 75 -3.86 3.87 17.87
N GLN A 76 -4.45 3.02 18.71
CA GLN A 76 -5.82 2.56 18.51
C GLN A 76 -6.82 3.72 18.65
N ASN A 77 -6.63 4.57 19.66
CA ASN A 77 -7.45 5.77 19.87
C ASN A 77 -7.38 6.73 18.66
N LEU A 78 -6.21 6.90 18.05
CA LEU A 78 -6.09 7.72 16.83
C LEU A 78 -6.83 7.11 15.63
N ARG A 79 -6.80 5.78 15.48
CA ARG A 79 -7.55 5.09 14.43
C ARG A 79 -9.06 5.27 14.61
N ASP A 80 -9.52 5.20 15.85
CA ASP A 80 -10.95 5.36 16.16
C ASP A 80 -11.39 6.83 16.03
N LEU A 81 -10.55 7.78 16.45
CA LEU A 81 -10.75 9.21 16.18
C LEU A 81 -10.84 9.50 14.68
N TYR A 82 -9.99 8.88 13.86
CA TYR A 82 -10.05 9.05 12.40
C TYR A 82 -11.36 8.52 11.80
N LYS A 83 -11.85 7.36 12.27
CA LYS A 83 -13.17 6.84 11.87
C LYS A 83 -14.30 7.78 12.30
N LEU A 84 -14.22 8.33 13.51
CA LEU A 84 -15.19 9.28 14.03
C LEU A 84 -15.19 10.58 13.22
N GLN A 85 -14.02 11.14 12.91
CA GLN A 85 -13.88 12.34 12.08
C GLN A 85 -14.47 12.15 10.68
N ARG A 86 -14.34 10.95 10.10
CA ARG A 86 -14.96 10.64 8.82
C ARG A 86 -16.50 10.65 8.88
N ARG A 87 -17.08 10.27 10.02
CA ARG A 87 -18.54 10.31 10.25
C ARG A 87 -19.03 11.68 10.69
N TYR A 88 -18.19 12.43 11.40
CA TYR A 88 -18.50 13.73 11.99
C TYR A 88 -17.35 14.71 11.72
N PRO A 89 -17.35 15.38 10.55
CA PRO A 89 -16.21 16.19 10.10
C PRO A 89 -15.89 17.40 10.98
N HIS A 90 -16.84 17.85 11.79
CA HIS A 90 -16.67 18.99 12.71
C HIS A 90 -15.86 18.63 13.97
N LEU A 91 -15.70 17.35 14.29
CA LEU A 91 -14.90 16.85 15.42
C LEU A 91 -13.39 16.84 15.09
N VAL A 92 -12.84 17.99 14.70
CA VAL A 92 -11.41 18.10 14.39
C VAL A 92 -10.59 18.23 15.67
N GLU A 93 -9.90 17.15 16.07
CA GLU A 93 -9.05 17.14 17.26
C GLU A 93 -7.57 16.98 16.88
N LYS A 94 -6.89 18.11 16.65
CA LYS A 94 -5.45 18.15 16.29
C LYS A 94 -4.53 17.87 17.49
N THR A 95 -5.02 18.04 18.71
CA THR A 95 -4.30 17.88 19.98
C THR A 95 -3.92 16.42 20.21
N ALA A 96 -4.84 15.48 20.00
CA ALA A 96 -4.60 14.04 20.16
C ALA A 96 -3.42 13.54 19.32
N LYS A 97 -3.30 13.99 18.07
CA LYS A 97 -2.17 13.65 17.19
C LYS A 97 -0.83 14.19 17.70
N ARG A 98 -0.80 15.43 18.21
CA ARG A 98 0.41 16.03 18.77
C ARG A 98 0.86 15.28 20.04
N SER A 99 -0.08 14.97 20.92
CA SER A 99 0.18 14.22 22.14
C SER A 99 0.71 12.82 21.84
N HIS A 100 0.14 12.14 20.85
CA HIS A 100 0.64 10.84 20.39
C HIS A 100 2.08 10.91 19.85
N LEU A 101 2.39 11.91 19.02
CA LEU A 101 3.76 12.08 18.50
C LEU A 101 4.77 12.35 19.62
N LYS A 102 4.38 13.10 20.64
CA LYS A 102 5.22 13.32 21.83
C LYS A 102 5.45 12.01 22.58
N LEU A 103 4.38 11.26 22.86
CA LEU A 103 4.45 9.96 23.52
C LEU A 103 5.41 9.01 22.78
N VAL A 104 5.27 8.88 21.46
CA VAL A 104 6.15 8.04 20.63
C VAL A 104 7.62 8.44 20.75
N LYS A 105 7.92 9.74 20.71
CA LYS A 105 9.30 10.25 20.86
C LYS A 105 9.87 9.92 22.23
N ASP A 106 9.09 10.16 23.29
CA ASP A 106 9.51 9.96 24.66
C ASP A 106 9.72 8.46 24.97
N THR A 107 8.78 7.60 24.58
CA THR A 107 8.90 6.15 24.74
C THR A 107 10.12 5.60 24.01
N LYS A 108 10.36 6.03 22.77
CA LYS A 108 11.53 5.60 21.99
C LYS A 108 12.84 6.06 22.66
N LYS A 109 12.90 7.31 23.12
CA LYS A 109 14.06 7.85 23.81
C LYS A 109 14.37 7.08 25.09
N ASN A 110 13.35 6.80 25.90
CA ASN A 110 13.50 6.08 27.16
C ASN A 110 13.96 4.65 26.93
N TYR A 111 13.40 3.96 25.93
CA TYR A 111 13.84 2.62 25.56
C TYR A 111 15.34 2.56 25.26
N PHE A 112 15.87 3.47 24.44
CA PHE A 112 17.30 3.48 24.13
C PHE A 112 18.17 3.87 25.32
N LYS A 113 17.72 4.78 26.18
CA LYS A 113 18.40 5.09 27.45
C LYS A 113 18.54 3.86 28.33
N GLU A 114 17.46 3.08 28.48
CA GLU A 114 17.47 1.83 29.25
C GLU A 114 18.39 0.79 28.62
N GLN A 115 18.42 0.66 27.30
CA GLN A 115 19.36 -0.25 26.62
C GLN A 115 20.83 0.14 26.87
N ILE A 116 21.16 1.44 26.83
CA ILE A 116 22.51 1.94 27.09
C ILE A 116 22.89 1.72 28.56
N ALA A 117 21.99 2.06 29.48
CA ALA A 117 22.20 1.90 30.92
C ALA A 117 22.44 0.42 31.32
N ASN A 118 21.73 -0.50 30.67
CA ASN A 118 21.87 -1.94 30.91
C ASN A 118 22.96 -2.61 30.06
N SER A 119 23.72 -1.85 29.26
CA SER A 119 24.81 -2.39 28.44
C SER A 119 26.04 -2.70 29.30
N LYS A 120 26.87 -3.66 28.87
CA LYS A 120 28.09 -4.05 29.58
C LYS A 120 29.13 -2.92 29.69
N ASN A 121 29.04 -1.89 28.84
CA ASN A 121 29.96 -0.75 28.78
C ASN A 121 29.18 0.56 28.54
N PRO A 122 28.49 1.11 29.55
CA PRO A 122 27.62 2.28 29.37
C PRO A 122 28.40 3.51 28.88
N ASN A 123 29.65 3.70 29.32
CA ASN A 123 30.47 4.88 29.00
C ASN A 123 31.03 4.91 27.57
N LYS A 124 31.07 3.77 26.85
CA LYS A 124 31.51 3.72 25.44
C LYS A 124 30.35 3.71 24.44
N THR A 125 29.12 3.59 24.94
CA THR A 125 27.91 3.38 24.13
C THR A 125 26.96 4.59 24.18
N ALA A 126 27.39 5.67 24.84
CA ALA A 126 26.66 6.93 25.02
C ALA A 126 26.88 7.90 23.86
#